data_AF-A0A6B3GT06-F1
#
_entry.id   AF-A0A6B3GT06-F1
#
_cell.length_a   1.000
_cell.length_b   1.000
_cell.length_c   1.000
_cell.angle_alpha   90.00
_cell.angle_beta   90.00
_cell.angle_gamma   90.00
#
_symmetry.space_group_name_H-M   'P 1'
#
loop_
_entity.id
_entity.type
_entity.pdbx_description
1 polymer ?
#
loop_
_entity_poly.entity_id
_entity_poly.type
_entity_poly.pdbx_seq_one_letter_code
_entity_poly.pdbx_strand_id
1 'polypeptide(L)'
;MTHTATTAGLDPATLTDLLRVAGSPGFDRLTEQLRRTGGCSQPIHLTGATKTIDRATGTLLHHYSTDTEPGGRLRIACGNRRATRCPACAWTYAGDTYHLIRAGLTGDPDKGTPTTIRDHPRVFATLTAPSFGPVHNRPGNRTCRCGIRHPEDAPELGTPLDPETYDYAGAVLWNNHASDLWRYFTIYLRREIAKRAGLTQKAAREQSKVSFGKVAEYQKRGAVHFHAVIRFDGPEGPDTPPPAWATLDLLDDAIRAAAARVEVAVPAVPEAGV
;
A
#
# COMPACT_ATOMS: atom_id res chain seq x y z
N MET A 1 46.31 -10.43 3.59
CA MET A 1 45.87 -11.50 4.51
C MET A 1 44.89 -12.36 3.75
N THR A 2 45.30 -13.58 3.40
CA THR A 2 44.49 -14.54 2.65
C THR A 2 43.46 -15.14 3.60
N HIS A 3 42.19 -14.78 3.44
CA HIS A 3 41.11 -15.45 4.17
C HIS A 3 41.06 -16.90 3.68
N THR A 4 41.41 -17.85 4.54
CA THR A 4 41.24 -19.27 4.29
C THR A 4 39.74 -19.57 4.29
N ALA A 5 39.09 -19.33 3.16
CA ALA A 5 37.72 -19.75 2.94
C ALA A 5 37.69 -21.28 2.96
N THR A 6 36.84 -21.84 3.83
CA THR A 6 36.51 -23.27 3.79
C THR A 6 35.74 -23.59 2.50
N THR A 7 35.53 -24.87 2.18
CA THR A 7 34.84 -25.31 0.93
C THR A 7 33.45 -24.68 0.72
N ALA A 8 32.83 -24.13 1.77
CA ALA A 8 31.57 -23.40 1.72
C ALA A 8 31.72 -21.86 1.52
N GLY A 9 32.93 -21.34 1.30
CA GLY A 9 33.18 -19.90 1.18
C GLY A 9 33.11 -19.13 2.50
N LEU A 10 33.05 -19.82 3.64
CA LEU A 10 32.92 -19.23 4.97
C LEU A 10 34.28 -19.17 5.66
N ASP A 11 34.52 -18.09 6.42
CA ASP A 11 35.65 -18.03 7.33
C ASP A 11 35.48 -19.03 8.51
N PRO A 12 36.58 -19.42 9.19
CA PRO A 12 36.53 -20.44 10.23
C PRO A 12 35.61 -20.12 11.43
N ALA A 13 35.45 -18.85 11.79
CA ALA A 13 34.59 -18.46 12.91
C ALA A 13 33.11 -18.66 12.51
N THR A 14 32.73 -18.17 11.34
CA THR A 14 31.37 -18.34 10.81
C THR A 14 31.01 -19.83 10.64
N LEU A 15 31.94 -20.66 10.15
CA LEU A 15 31.71 -22.10 10.03
C LEU A 15 31.52 -22.76 11.40
N THR A 16 32.34 -22.39 12.40
CA THR A 16 32.23 -22.93 13.76
C THR A 16 30.88 -22.59 14.39
N ASP A 17 30.42 -21.36 14.24
CA ASP A 17 29.12 -20.93 14.76
C ASP A 17 27.97 -21.63 14.03
N LEU A 18 28.07 -21.83 12.71
CA LEU A 18 27.09 -22.59 11.95
C LEU A 18 26.99 -24.04 12.46
N LEU A 19 28.12 -24.72 12.67
CA LEU A 19 28.14 -26.08 13.22
C LEU A 19 27.55 -26.13 14.63
N ARG A 20 27.81 -25.12 15.47
CA ARG A 20 27.21 -25.01 16.81
C ARG A 20 25.69 -24.88 16.74
N VAL A 21 25.17 -24.06 15.83
CA VAL A 21 23.73 -23.89 15.64
C VAL A 21 23.10 -25.16 15.09
N ALA A 22 23.73 -25.81 14.11
CA ALA A 22 23.28 -27.05 13.50
C ALA A 22 23.22 -28.21 14.50
N GLY A 23 24.16 -28.27 15.45
CA GLY A 23 24.17 -29.25 16.54
C GLY A 23 23.27 -28.92 17.73
N SER A 24 22.54 -27.80 17.72
CA SER A 24 21.72 -27.39 18.86
C SER A 24 20.41 -28.18 18.96
N PRO A 25 19.91 -28.52 20.17
CA PRO A 25 18.63 -29.24 20.33
C PRO A 25 17.42 -28.53 19.70
N GLY A 26 17.48 -27.21 19.52
CA GLY A 26 16.41 -26.40 18.93
C GLY A 26 16.55 -26.18 17.41
N PHE A 27 17.47 -26.87 16.74
CA PHE A 27 17.79 -26.59 15.32
C PHE A 27 16.60 -26.77 14.37
N ASP A 28 15.79 -27.82 14.54
CA ASP A 28 14.62 -28.05 13.69
C ASP A 28 13.58 -26.95 13.86
N ARG A 29 13.32 -26.55 15.10
CA ARG A 29 12.41 -25.44 15.42
C ARG A 29 12.95 -24.12 14.87
N LEU A 30 14.25 -23.88 14.96
CA LEU A 30 14.88 -22.69 14.39
C LEU A 30 14.73 -22.68 12.87
N THR A 31 14.96 -23.82 12.21
CA THR A 31 14.81 -23.97 10.77
C THR A 31 13.36 -23.73 10.34
N GLU A 32 12.39 -24.23 11.11
CA GLU A 32 10.97 -23.95 10.89
C GLU A 32 10.67 -22.44 10.99
N GLN A 33 11.15 -21.76 12.05
CA GLN A 33 10.97 -20.32 12.21
C GLN A 33 11.57 -19.55 11.02
N LEU A 34 12.77 -19.90 10.59
CA LEU A 34 13.44 -19.26 9.45
C LEU A 34 12.65 -19.46 8.16
N ARG A 35 12.18 -20.68 7.87
CA ARG A 35 11.33 -20.97 6.71
C ARG A 35 10.03 -20.17 6.73
N ARG A 36 9.36 -20.07 7.89
CA ARG A 36 8.12 -19.27 8.06
C ARG A 36 8.32 -17.78 7.79
N THR A 37 9.53 -17.26 7.93
CA THR A 37 9.81 -15.85 7.59
C THR A 37 9.92 -15.60 6.09
N GLY A 38 9.94 -16.65 5.26
CA GLY A 38 9.93 -16.55 3.80
C GLY A 38 11.15 -15.84 3.20
N GLY A 39 12.31 -15.87 3.88
CA GLY A 39 13.51 -15.16 3.43
C GLY A 39 13.56 -13.68 3.80
N CYS A 40 12.75 -13.25 4.78
CA CYS A 40 12.78 -11.89 5.30
C CYS A 40 14.21 -11.45 5.70
N SER A 41 14.67 -10.31 5.18
CA SER A 41 16.03 -9.80 5.42
C SER A 41 16.27 -9.33 6.86
N GLN A 42 15.22 -8.81 7.51
CA GLN A 42 15.28 -8.28 8.88
C GLN A 42 14.00 -8.65 9.65
N PRO A 43 13.84 -9.92 10.05
CA PRO A 43 12.64 -10.38 10.76
C PRO A 43 12.48 -9.67 12.11
N ILE A 44 11.22 -9.48 12.53
CA ILE A 44 10.90 -8.95 13.86
C ILE A 44 11.06 -10.09 14.87
N HIS A 45 11.71 -9.78 16.00
CA HIS A 45 11.90 -10.71 17.09
C HIS A 45 10.91 -10.40 18.21
N LEU A 46 10.01 -11.34 18.49
CA LEU A 46 9.04 -11.24 19.56
C LEU A 46 9.50 -12.06 20.77
N THR A 47 9.25 -11.51 21.95
CA THR A 47 9.46 -12.17 23.26
C THR A 47 8.19 -12.04 24.08
N GLY A 48 7.74 -13.12 24.69
CA GLY A 48 6.57 -13.12 25.57
C GLY A 48 5.82 -14.45 25.57
N ALA A 49 4.60 -14.42 26.12
CA ALA A 49 3.75 -15.59 26.24
C ALA A 49 2.29 -15.25 25.92
N THR A 50 1.54 -16.25 25.45
CA THR A 50 0.10 -16.14 25.25
C THR A 50 -0.61 -17.27 25.99
N LYS A 51 -1.77 -16.96 26.58
CA LYS A 51 -2.66 -17.93 27.22
C LYS A 51 -4.05 -17.79 26.62
N THR A 52 -4.62 -18.89 26.15
CA THR A 52 -6.02 -18.96 25.72
C THR A 52 -6.79 -19.64 26.83
N ILE A 53 -7.76 -18.93 27.40
CA ILE A 53 -8.55 -19.39 28.55
C ILE A 53 -10.02 -19.41 28.12
N ASP A 54 -10.72 -20.49 28.44
CA ASP A 54 -12.17 -20.57 28.30
C ASP A 54 -12.83 -19.58 29.26
N ARG A 55 -13.63 -18.64 28.72
CA ARG A 55 -14.19 -17.55 29.51
C ARG A 55 -15.26 -18.00 30.51
N ALA A 56 -16.00 -19.07 30.21
CA ALA A 56 -17.10 -19.53 31.04
C ALA A 56 -16.61 -20.38 32.23
N THR A 57 -15.58 -21.19 31.99
CA THR A 57 -15.07 -22.17 32.96
C THR A 57 -13.75 -21.74 33.62
N GLY A 58 -13.02 -20.79 33.04
CA GLY A 58 -11.68 -20.40 33.48
C GLY A 58 -10.58 -21.41 33.11
N THR A 59 -10.90 -22.44 32.31
CA THR A 59 -9.95 -23.50 31.94
C THR A 59 -8.89 -22.98 30.95
N LEU A 60 -7.62 -23.25 31.21
CA LEU A 60 -6.54 -22.96 30.27
C LEU A 60 -6.59 -23.95 29.10
N LEU A 61 -6.89 -23.44 27.91
CA LEU A 61 -6.97 -24.23 26.68
C LEU A 61 -5.62 -24.34 25.97
N HIS A 62 -4.84 -23.25 25.98
CA HIS A 62 -3.55 -23.21 25.29
C HIS A 62 -2.60 -22.24 25.99
N HIS A 63 -1.33 -22.60 26.06
CA HIS A 63 -0.25 -21.73 26.54
C HIS A 63 0.94 -21.83 25.60
N TYR A 64 1.49 -20.67 25.25
CA TYR A 64 2.70 -20.52 24.46
C TYR A 64 3.63 -19.56 25.17
N SER A 65 4.93 -19.85 25.22
CA SER A 65 5.97 -18.92 25.69
C SER A 65 7.17 -18.98 24.77
N THR A 66 7.81 -17.85 24.51
CA THR A 66 9.07 -17.79 23.77
C THR A 66 10.26 -18.31 24.58
N ASP A 67 10.10 -18.56 25.88
CA ASP A 67 11.17 -19.14 26.72
C ASP A 67 11.59 -20.54 26.24
N THR A 68 10.68 -21.25 25.57
CA THR A 68 10.95 -22.56 24.97
C THR A 68 11.35 -22.48 23.51
N GLU A 69 11.45 -21.28 22.93
CA GLU A 69 11.88 -21.08 21.54
C GLU A 69 13.41 -20.99 21.43
N PRO A 70 14.00 -21.40 20.29
CA PRO A 70 15.43 -21.24 20.03
C PRO A 70 15.91 -19.79 20.16
N GLY A 71 16.72 -19.56 21.20
CA GLY A 71 17.23 -18.23 21.54
C GLY A 71 16.20 -17.30 22.18
N GLY A 72 15.17 -17.85 22.83
CA GLY A 72 14.22 -17.11 23.66
C GLY A 72 13.26 -16.20 22.87
N ARG A 73 13.10 -16.44 21.56
CA ARG A 73 12.39 -15.52 20.66
C ARG A 73 11.68 -16.23 19.51
N LEU A 74 10.56 -15.62 19.10
CA LEU A 74 9.85 -15.97 17.87
C LEU A 74 10.18 -14.97 16.77
N ARG A 75 10.54 -15.48 15.59
CA ARG A 75 10.79 -14.66 14.39
C ARG A 75 9.54 -14.58 13.53
N ILE A 76 9.16 -13.36 13.16
CA ILE A 76 8.11 -13.11 12.17
C ILE A 76 8.66 -12.25 11.02
N ALA A 77 8.13 -12.45 9.82
CA ALA A 77 8.47 -11.62 8.67
C ALA A 77 8.15 -10.14 8.97
N CYS A 78 9.01 -9.22 8.55
CA CYS A 78 8.84 -7.80 8.87
C CYS A 78 7.66 -7.12 8.15
N GLY A 79 7.10 -7.75 7.11
CA GLY A 79 6.01 -7.19 6.31
C GLY A 79 6.37 -5.89 5.58
N ASN A 80 7.66 -5.53 5.49
CA ASN A 80 8.09 -4.31 4.83
C ASN A 80 7.87 -4.41 3.32
N ARG A 81 7.11 -3.46 2.79
CA ARG A 81 6.68 -3.44 1.38
C ARG A 81 7.72 -2.85 0.44
N ARG A 82 8.81 -2.29 0.98
CA ARG A 82 9.89 -1.66 0.19
C ARG A 82 10.94 -2.71 -0.17
N ALA A 83 11.09 -3.01 -1.46
CA ALA A 83 12.09 -3.96 -1.95
C ALA A 83 13.52 -3.56 -1.54
N THR A 84 13.81 -2.26 -1.43
CA THR A 84 15.10 -1.73 -0.95
C THR A 84 15.38 -2.00 0.53
N ARG A 85 14.37 -2.41 1.32
CA ARG A 85 14.50 -2.74 2.75
C ARG A 85 14.39 -4.24 3.00
N CYS A 86 13.48 -4.91 2.30
CA CYS A 86 13.31 -6.36 2.37
C CYS A 86 12.75 -6.89 1.03
N PRO A 87 13.61 -7.40 0.12
CA PRO A 87 13.17 -7.92 -1.17
C PRO A 87 12.11 -9.03 -1.07
N ALA A 88 12.29 -9.96 -0.12
CA ALA A 88 11.38 -11.11 0.04
C ALA A 88 9.97 -10.68 0.47
N CYS A 89 9.84 -9.89 1.55
CA CYS A 89 8.53 -9.44 2.01
C CYS A 89 7.83 -8.54 0.97
N ALA A 90 8.60 -7.69 0.28
CA ALA A 90 8.06 -6.84 -0.78
C ALA A 90 7.53 -7.67 -1.97
N TRP A 91 8.23 -8.75 -2.35
CA TRP A 91 7.80 -9.67 -3.40
C TRP A 91 6.49 -10.37 -3.05
N THR A 92 6.38 -10.96 -1.85
CA THR A 92 5.13 -11.58 -1.38
C THR A 92 3.98 -10.58 -1.39
N TYR A 93 4.20 -9.38 -0.83
CA TYR A 93 3.19 -8.32 -0.83
C TYR A 93 2.74 -7.92 -2.25
N ALA A 94 3.68 -7.77 -3.18
CA ALA A 94 3.37 -7.43 -4.56
C ALA A 94 2.54 -8.53 -5.24
N GLY A 95 2.90 -9.81 -5.03
CA GLY A 95 2.13 -10.96 -5.53
C GLY A 95 0.70 -11.02 -4.98
N ASP A 96 0.54 -10.87 -3.67
CA ASP A 96 -0.77 -10.87 -3.01
C ASP A 96 -1.63 -9.70 -3.52
N THR A 97 -1.04 -8.50 -3.62
CA THR A 97 -1.74 -7.32 -4.14
C THR A 97 -2.14 -7.50 -5.59
N TYR A 98 -1.26 -8.06 -6.42
CA TYR A 98 -1.57 -8.38 -7.82
C TYR A 98 -2.79 -9.31 -7.92
N HIS A 99 -2.81 -10.39 -7.13
CA HIS A 99 -3.93 -11.33 -7.14
C HIS A 99 -5.23 -10.71 -6.64
N LEU A 100 -5.19 -9.86 -5.61
CA LEU A 100 -6.36 -9.14 -5.11
C LEU A 100 -6.93 -8.19 -6.17
N ILE A 101 -6.08 -7.35 -6.78
CA ILE A 101 -6.51 -6.40 -7.81
C ILE A 101 -7.01 -7.12 -9.05
N ARG A 102 -6.30 -8.16 -9.52
CA ARG A 102 -6.70 -8.96 -10.68
C ARG A 102 -8.06 -9.61 -10.44
N ALA A 103 -8.26 -10.29 -9.31
CA ALA A 103 -9.55 -10.91 -8.98
C ALA A 103 -10.68 -9.87 -9.00
N GLY A 104 -10.46 -8.68 -8.43
CA GLY A 104 -11.43 -7.58 -8.48
C GLY A 104 -11.69 -6.99 -9.88
N LEU A 105 -10.75 -7.12 -10.82
CA LEU A 105 -10.92 -6.61 -12.17
C LEU A 105 -11.56 -7.63 -13.10
N THR A 106 -11.16 -8.89 -12.99
CA THR A 106 -11.45 -9.93 -13.98
C THR A 106 -12.28 -11.10 -13.45
N GLY A 107 -12.52 -11.15 -12.15
CA GLY A 107 -13.03 -12.34 -11.47
C GLY A 107 -11.93 -13.38 -11.26
N ASP A 108 -12.12 -14.18 -10.22
CA ASP A 108 -11.29 -15.33 -9.82
C ASP A 108 -12.14 -16.24 -8.90
N PRO A 109 -12.92 -17.20 -9.46
CA PRO A 109 -13.82 -18.04 -8.68
C PRO A 109 -13.12 -18.85 -7.58
N ASP A 110 -11.86 -19.26 -7.80
CA ASP A 110 -11.04 -19.95 -6.81
C ASP A 110 -10.71 -19.07 -5.59
N LYS A 111 -10.84 -17.74 -5.75
CA LYS A 111 -10.70 -16.74 -4.69
C LYS A 111 -12.04 -16.11 -4.30
N GLY A 112 -13.15 -16.72 -4.68
CA GLY A 112 -14.50 -16.28 -4.30
C GLY A 112 -14.95 -14.99 -4.98
N THR A 113 -14.42 -14.65 -6.16
CA THR A 113 -14.87 -13.49 -6.95
C THR A 113 -15.43 -13.94 -8.30
N PRO A 114 -16.70 -13.68 -8.63
CA PRO A 114 -17.28 -14.16 -9.88
C PRO A 114 -16.73 -13.43 -11.10
N THR A 115 -16.83 -14.06 -12.26
CA THR A 115 -16.38 -13.49 -13.54
C THR A 115 -17.26 -12.35 -14.05
N THR A 116 -18.53 -12.31 -13.62
CA THR A 116 -19.51 -11.23 -13.91
C THR A 116 -19.08 -9.87 -13.39
N ILE A 117 -18.11 -9.83 -12.46
CA ILE A 117 -17.52 -8.58 -11.97
C ILE A 117 -16.92 -7.74 -13.08
N ARG A 118 -16.60 -8.33 -14.25
CA ARG A 118 -16.12 -7.66 -15.47
C ARG A 118 -17.13 -6.68 -16.06
N ASP A 119 -18.41 -6.90 -15.80
CA ASP A 119 -19.52 -6.11 -16.34
C ASP A 119 -19.93 -4.96 -15.41
N HIS A 120 -19.42 -4.96 -14.17
CA HIS A 120 -19.68 -3.90 -13.20
C HIS A 120 -19.03 -2.57 -13.64
N PRO A 121 -19.76 -1.45 -13.63
CA PRO A 121 -19.20 -0.14 -13.98
C PRO A 121 -18.03 0.23 -13.07
N ARG A 122 -16.90 0.56 -13.71
CA ARG A 122 -15.65 0.87 -13.04
C ARG A 122 -14.88 1.99 -13.72
N VAL A 123 -14.18 2.77 -12.93
CA VAL A 123 -13.27 3.82 -13.39
C VAL A 123 -11.88 3.57 -12.81
N PHE A 124 -10.85 3.69 -13.66
CA PHE A 124 -9.48 3.83 -13.21
C PHE A 124 -9.13 5.32 -13.12
N ALA A 125 -9.17 5.87 -11.92
CA ALA A 125 -8.93 7.27 -11.64
C ALA A 125 -7.48 7.50 -11.19
N THR A 126 -6.87 8.57 -11.70
CA THR A 126 -5.59 9.09 -11.17
C THR A 126 -5.82 10.46 -10.58
N LEU A 127 -5.67 10.57 -9.25
CA LEU A 127 -5.82 11.83 -8.51
C LEU A 127 -4.42 12.39 -8.24
N THR A 128 -4.06 13.46 -8.95
CA THR A 128 -2.71 14.03 -8.91
C THR A 128 -2.66 15.30 -8.09
N ALA A 129 -1.51 15.54 -7.46
CA ALA A 129 -1.24 16.77 -6.74
C ALA A 129 -1.32 18.02 -7.65
N PRO A 130 -1.67 19.19 -7.11
CA PRO A 130 -1.57 20.45 -7.82
C PRO A 130 -0.10 20.77 -8.20
N SER A 131 0.12 21.88 -8.89
CA SER A 131 1.46 22.41 -9.11
C SER A 131 1.92 23.20 -7.88
N PHE A 132 3.16 23.00 -7.47
CA PHE A 132 3.85 23.81 -6.44
C PHE A 132 4.94 24.71 -7.06
N GLY A 133 5.03 24.73 -8.38
CA GLY A 133 6.09 25.39 -9.13
C GLY A 133 6.57 24.53 -10.29
N PRO A 134 7.27 25.11 -11.27
CA PRO A 134 7.76 24.38 -12.41
C PRO A 134 8.93 23.46 -12.00
N VAL A 135 8.91 22.22 -12.49
CA VAL A 135 9.95 21.21 -12.24
C VAL A 135 10.58 20.75 -13.55
N HIS A 136 11.79 20.20 -13.47
CA HIS A 136 12.38 19.48 -14.60
C HIS A 136 11.54 18.24 -14.94
N ASN A 137 11.22 18.06 -16.22
CA ASN A 137 10.38 16.98 -16.72
C ASN A 137 10.75 16.57 -18.15
N ARG A 138 10.04 15.55 -18.68
CA ARG A 138 10.16 15.06 -20.06
C ARG A 138 8.84 15.28 -20.82
N PRO A 139 8.62 16.44 -21.47
CA PRO A 139 7.36 16.75 -22.15
C PRO A 139 7.27 16.09 -23.54
N GLY A 140 7.47 14.78 -23.60
CA GLY A 140 7.48 13.98 -24.83
C GLY A 140 8.55 14.46 -25.81
N ASN A 141 8.12 14.93 -26.99
CA ASN A 141 9.02 15.40 -28.05
C ASN A 141 9.59 16.81 -27.82
N ARG A 142 9.17 17.52 -26.76
CA ARG A 142 9.69 18.87 -26.45
C ARG A 142 10.88 18.80 -25.49
N THR A 143 11.73 19.83 -25.50
CA THR A 143 12.74 20.04 -24.46
C THR A 143 12.07 20.41 -23.14
N CYS A 144 12.77 20.15 -22.03
CA CYS A 144 12.38 20.70 -20.74
C CYS A 144 12.42 22.24 -20.81
N ARG A 145 11.68 22.92 -19.93
CA ARG A 145 11.67 24.40 -19.88
C ARG A 145 13.05 25.00 -19.57
N CYS A 146 14.00 24.23 -19.03
CA CYS A 146 15.41 24.64 -18.91
C CYS A 146 16.19 24.62 -20.24
N GLY A 147 15.56 24.22 -21.35
CA GLY A 147 16.19 24.09 -22.67
C GLY A 147 16.81 22.72 -22.96
N ILE A 148 16.99 21.86 -21.95
CA ILE A 148 17.66 20.56 -22.08
C ILE A 148 16.63 19.45 -22.33
N ARG A 149 16.99 18.46 -23.16
CA ARG A 149 16.24 17.19 -23.25
C ARG A 149 16.86 16.18 -22.29
N HIS A 150 16.16 15.93 -21.20
CA HIS A 150 16.61 15.01 -20.15
C HIS A 150 16.45 13.54 -20.56
N PRO A 151 17.48 12.68 -20.32
CA PRO A 151 17.29 11.23 -20.32
C PRO A 151 16.34 10.79 -19.20
N GLU A 152 15.91 9.52 -19.21
CA GLU A 152 14.89 9.01 -18.27
C GLU A 152 15.34 8.96 -16.80
N ASP A 153 16.63 8.76 -16.61
CA ASP A 153 17.34 8.61 -15.34
C ASP A 153 18.06 9.88 -14.91
N ALA A 154 17.85 11.00 -15.61
CA ALA A 154 18.40 12.30 -15.24
C ALA A 154 18.05 12.67 -13.79
N PRO A 155 19.05 12.95 -12.93
CA PRO A 155 18.83 13.22 -11.51
C PRO A 155 18.03 14.50 -11.26
N GLU A 156 18.01 15.43 -12.22
CA GLU A 156 17.26 16.68 -12.14
C GLU A 156 15.74 16.45 -12.26
N LEU A 157 15.28 15.33 -12.83
CA LEU A 157 13.85 15.12 -13.07
C LEU A 157 13.03 15.13 -11.78
N GLY A 158 12.02 16.01 -11.76
CA GLY A 158 11.17 16.25 -10.60
C GLY A 158 11.69 17.31 -9.64
N THR A 159 12.93 17.76 -9.78
CA THR A 159 13.46 18.88 -9.00
C THR A 159 12.94 20.22 -9.54
N PRO A 160 12.78 21.25 -8.70
CA PRO A 160 12.34 22.58 -9.15
C PRO A 160 13.30 23.19 -10.18
N LEU A 161 12.75 23.89 -11.18
CA LEU A 161 13.57 24.68 -12.11
C LEU A 161 14.23 25.88 -11.42
N ASP A 162 13.50 26.46 -10.47
CA ASP A 162 13.97 27.52 -9.60
C ASP A 162 13.61 27.13 -8.16
N PRO A 163 14.60 26.68 -7.37
CA PRO A 163 14.38 26.31 -5.97
C PRO A 163 13.87 27.47 -5.11
N GLU A 164 14.24 28.72 -5.40
CA GLU A 164 13.90 29.86 -4.54
C GLU A 164 12.40 30.23 -4.62
N THR A 165 11.74 29.89 -5.72
CA THR A 165 10.32 30.21 -5.96
C THR A 165 9.39 29.00 -5.84
N TYR A 166 9.92 27.81 -5.54
CA TYR A 166 9.12 26.60 -5.41
C TYR A 166 8.39 26.56 -4.06
N ASP A 167 7.10 26.26 -4.08
CA ASP A 167 6.26 26.14 -2.89
C ASP A 167 6.50 24.79 -2.16
N TYR A 168 7.63 24.73 -1.44
CA TYR A 168 7.97 23.58 -0.61
C TYR A 168 6.97 23.37 0.53
N ALA A 169 6.45 24.45 1.11
CA ALA A 169 5.47 24.41 2.18
C ALA A 169 4.19 23.68 1.72
N GLY A 170 3.62 24.10 0.59
CA GLY A 170 2.46 23.45 -0.02
C GLY A 170 2.74 22.00 -0.41
N ALA A 171 3.93 21.69 -0.93
CA ALA A 171 4.31 20.32 -1.27
C ALA A 171 4.38 19.40 -0.03
N VAL A 172 4.94 19.89 1.08
CA VAL A 172 5.01 19.17 2.36
C VAL A 172 3.61 18.99 2.94
N LEU A 173 2.80 20.05 2.99
CA LEU A 173 1.42 19.99 3.48
C LEU A 173 0.59 19.01 2.67
N TRP A 174 0.71 19.03 1.34
CA TRP A 174 0.04 18.07 0.47
C TRP A 174 0.38 16.62 0.83
N ASN A 175 1.67 16.31 0.96
CA ASN A 175 2.10 14.95 1.28
C ASN A 175 1.64 14.52 2.68
N ASN A 176 1.72 15.43 3.66
CA ASN A 176 1.29 15.18 5.03
C ASN A 176 -0.23 14.90 5.11
N HIS A 177 -1.03 15.63 4.34
CA HIS A 177 -2.49 15.54 4.33
C HIS A 177 -3.06 14.67 3.19
N ALA A 178 -2.22 13.96 2.43
CA ALA A 178 -2.68 13.11 1.32
C ALA A 178 -3.72 12.05 1.77
N SER A 179 -3.57 11.52 2.99
CA SER A 179 -4.54 10.57 3.55
C SER A 179 -5.88 11.22 3.91
N ASP A 180 -5.87 12.46 4.40
CA ASP A 180 -7.09 13.24 4.67
C ASP A 180 -7.81 13.63 3.37
N LEU A 181 -7.07 14.05 2.36
CA LEU A 181 -7.59 14.32 1.03
C LEU A 181 -8.30 13.08 0.46
N TRP A 182 -7.68 11.89 0.57
CA TRP A 182 -8.32 10.65 0.18
C TRP A 182 -9.59 10.35 1.00
N ARG A 183 -9.54 10.57 2.33
CA ARG A 183 -10.72 10.37 3.19
C ARG A 183 -11.88 11.27 2.75
N TYR A 184 -11.63 12.56 2.54
CA TYR A 184 -12.66 13.49 2.05
C TYR A 184 -13.14 13.16 0.65
N PHE A 185 -12.24 12.74 -0.25
CA PHE A 185 -12.62 12.25 -1.58
C PHE A 185 -13.65 11.13 -1.49
N THR A 186 -13.42 10.12 -0.67
CA THR A 186 -14.36 8.99 -0.56
C THR A 186 -15.69 9.38 0.12
N ILE A 187 -15.70 10.40 0.99
CA ILE A 187 -16.92 10.94 1.59
C ILE A 187 -17.73 11.70 0.53
N TYR A 188 -17.09 12.60 -0.21
CA TYR A 188 -17.75 13.39 -1.24
C TYR A 188 -18.19 12.55 -2.42
N LEU A 189 -17.41 11.55 -2.83
CA LEU A 189 -17.79 10.59 -3.87
C LEU A 189 -19.15 9.94 -3.55
N ARG A 190 -19.34 9.44 -2.33
CA ARG A 190 -20.62 8.82 -1.93
C ARG A 190 -21.78 9.80 -1.92
N ARG A 191 -21.53 11.07 -1.57
CA ARG A 191 -22.53 12.14 -1.63
C ARG A 191 -22.92 12.48 -3.07
N GLU A 192 -21.92 12.63 -3.93
CA GLU A 192 -22.10 12.95 -5.35
C GLU A 192 -22.81 11.82 -6.11
N ILE A 193 -22.54 10.56 -5.75
CA ILE A 193 -23.25 9.38 -6.25
C ILE A 193 -24.73 9.43 -5.83
N ALA A 194 -25.01 9.56 -4.54
CA ALA A 194 -26.38 9.58 -4.03
C ALA A 194 -27.20 10.72 -4.65
N LYS A 195 -26.60 11.93 -4.75
CA LYS A 195 -27.22 13.09 -5.39
C LYS A 195 -27.59 12.81 -6.85
N ARG A 196 -26.67 12.24 -7.64
CA ARG A 196 -26.92 11.93 -9.07
C ARG A 196 -27.93 10.80 -9.26
N ALA A 197 -27.98 9.86 -8.34
CA ALA A 197 -28.97 8.79 -8.34
C ALA A 197 -30.37 9.27 -7.87
N GLY A 198 -30.51 10.51 -7.39
CA GLY A 198 -31.76 11.00 -6.80
C GLY A 198 -32.10 10.32 -5.46
N LEU A 199 -31.09 9.81 -4.74
CA LEU A 199 -31.24 9.02 -3.52
C LEU A 199 -30.66 9.75 -2.30
N THR A 200 -31.12 9.34 -1.12
CA THR A 200 -30.38 9.63 0.11
C THR A 200 -29.08 8.81 0.15
N GLN A 201 -28.06 9.26 0.89
CA GLN A 201 -26.82 8.51 1.07
C GLN A 201 -27.07 7.11 1.69
N LYS A 202 -28.05 7.00 2.58
CA LYS A 202 -28.45 5.72 3.19
C LYS A 202 -29.02 4.78 2.13
N ALA A 203 -30.00 5.25 1.35
CA ALA A 203 -30.63 4.44 0.30
C ALA A 203 -29.62 4.02 -0.78
N ALA A 204 -28.72 4.92 -1.21
CA ALA A 204 -27.67 4.58 -2.16
C ALA A 204 -26.74 3.48 -1.63
N ARG A 205 -26.34 3.54 -0.35
CA ARG A 205 -25.50 2.53 0.30
C ARG A 205 -26.22 1.18 0.43
N GLU A 206 -27.52 1.19 0.73
CA GLU A 206 -28.33 -0.03 0.86
C GLU A 206 -28.56 -0.72 -0.49
N GLN A 207 -28.48 0.02 -1.61
CA GLN A 207 -28.69 -0.53 -2.95
C GLN A 207 -27.39 -0.90 -3.67
N SER A 208 -26.27 -0.22 -3.39
CA SER A 208 -25.00 -0.46 -4.06
C SER A 208 -23.80 -0.20 -3.17
N LYS A 209 -22.85 -1.13 -3.21
CA LYS A 209 -21.55 -0.97 -2.57
C LYS A 209 -20.56 -0.32 -3.55
N VAL A 210 -19.92 0.76 -3.10
CA VAL A 210 -18.79 1.38 -3.81
C VAL A 210 -17.50 0.76 -3.29
N SER A 211 -16.90 -0.11 -4.11
CA SER A 211 -15.64 -0.79 -3.82
C SER A 211 -14.48 -0.06 -4.50
N PHE A 212 -13.32 -0.01 -3.86
CA PHE A 212 -12.12 0.52 -4.50
C PHE A 212 -10.84 -0.17 -4.04
N GLY A 213 -9.90 -0.31 -4.96
CA GLY A 213 -8.49 -0.57 -4.68
C GLY A 213 -7.70 0.70 -4.98
N LYS A 214 -6.86 1.15 -4.04
CA LYS A 214 -6.04 2.36 -4.21
C LYS A 214 -4.56 2.08 -3.97
N VAL A 215 -3.71 2.73 -4.75
CA VAL A 215 -2.26 2.77 -4.57
C VAL A 215 -1.85 4.23 -4.43
N ALA A 216 -0.98 4.50 -3.46
CA ALA A 216 -0.31 5.78 -3.33
C ALA A 216 1.09 5.64 -3.91
N GLU A 217 1.45 6.53 -4.82
CA GLU A 217 2.76 6.55 -5.46
C GLU A 217 3.33 7.96 -5.44
N TYR A 218 4.66 8.05 -5.34
CA TYR A 218 5.37 9.30 -5.45
C TYR A 218 5.66 9.59 -6.91
N GLN A 219 5.19 10.75 -7.39
CA GLN A 219 5.70 11.29 -8.65
C GLN A 219 7.20 11.55 -8.53
N LYS A 220 7.92 11.64 -9.66
CA LYS A 220 9.35 12.03 -9.67
C LYS A 220 9.62 13.33 -8.88
N ARG A 221 8.65 14.25 -8.86
CA ARG A 221 8.68 15.49 -8.06
C ARG A 221 8.38 15.33 -6.56
N GLY A 222 8.32 14.11 -6.05
CA GLY A 222 8.07 13.82 -4.64
C GLY A 222 6.64 14.07 -4.15
N ALA A 223 5.72 14.50 -5.01
CA ALA A 223 4.32 14.68 -4.63
C ALA A 223 3.55 13.35 -4.73
N VAL A 224 2.83 13.00 -3.66
CA VAL A 224 1.97 11.80 -3.64
C VAL A 224 0.82 11.98 -4.62
N HIS A 225 0.56 10.97 -5.44
CA HIS A 225 -0.70 10.83 -6.18
C HIS A 225 -1.38 9.49 -5.85
N PHE A 226 -2.65 9.36 -6.22
CA PHE A 226 -3.39 8.11 -6.05
C PHE A 226 -3.80 7.56 -7.40
N HIS A 227 -3.55 6.27 -7.60
CA HIS A 227 -4.21 5.46 -8.61
C HIS A 227 -5.30 4.64 -7.91
N ALA A 228 -6.53 4.72 -8.40
CA ALA A 228 -7.66 4.02 -7.82
C ALA A 228 -8.52 3.35 -8.89
N VAL A 229 -8.80 2.07 -8.72
CA VAL A 229 -9.91 1.41 -9.39
C VAL A 229 -11.12 1.55 -8.48
N ILE A 230 -12.16 2.23 -8.95
CA ILE A 230 -13.41 2.45 -8.22
C ILE A 230 -14.52 1.77 -9.00
N ARG A 231 -15.37 1.00 -8.33
CA ARG A 231 -16.38 0.15 -8.96
C ARG A 231 -17.68 0.13 -8.16
N PHE A 232 -18.79 0.06 -8.87
CA PHE A 232 -20.09 -0.27 -8.28
C PHE A 232 -20.29 -1.78 -8.19
N ASP A 233 -20.82 -2.25 -7.07
CA ASP A 233 -21.26 -3.62 -6.88
C ASP A 233 -22.72 -3.65 -6.41
N GLY A 234 -23.30 -4.84 -6.35
CA GLY A 234 -24.55 -5.06 -5.64
C GLY A 234 -24.46 -4.72 -4.14
N PRO A 235 -25.59 -4.80 -3.42
CA PRO A 235 -25.70 -4.28 -2.05
C PRO A 235 -24.75 -4.97 -1.06
N GLU A 236 -24.59 -6.29 -1.18
CA GLU A 236 -23.73 -7.08 -0.28
C GLU A 236 -22.30 -7.24 -0.80
N GLY A 237 -22.04 -6.95 -2.08
CA GLY A 237 -20.73 -7.12 -2.67
C GLY A 237 -20.75 -7.54 -4.14
N PRO A 238 -19.61 -8.05 -4.63
CA PRO A 238 -19.37 -8.27 -6.06
C PRO A 238 -20.16 -9.42 -6.67
N ASP A 239 -20.86 -10.21 -5.86
CA ASP A 239 -21.59 -11.41 -6.30
C ASP A 239 -22.87 -11.11 -7.07
N THR A 240 -23.37 -9.89 -6.94
CA THR A 240 -24.59 -9.43 -7.59
C THR A 240 -24.32 -8.14 -8.37
N PRO A 241 -25.03 -7.93 -9.49
CA PRO A 241 -24.85 -6.74 -10.30
C PRO A 241 -25.30 -5.48 -9.53
N PRO A 242 -24.69 -4.32 -9.80
CA PRO A 242 -25.16 -3.07 -9.26
C PRO A 242 -26.54 -2.67 -9.85
N PRO A 243 -27.28 -1.78 -9.18
CA PRO A 243 -28.58 -1.31 -9.67
C PRO A 243 -28.44 -0.51 -10.98
N ALA A 244 -29.53 -0.43 -11.75
CA ALA A 244 -29.52 0.20 -13.08
C ALA A 244 -29.06 1.68 -13.10
N TRP A 245 -29.23 2.42 -12.00
CA TRP A 245 -28.77 3.81 -11.90
C TRP A 245 -27.25 3.93 -11.76
N ALA A 246 -26.55 2.87 -11.34
CA ALA A 246 -25.13 2.88 -11.01
C ALA A 246 -24.25 2.73 -12.27
N THR A 247 -24.40 3.66 -13.21
CA THR A 247 -23.73 3.63 -14.52
C THR A 247 -22.28 4.10 -14.48
N LEU A 248 -21.55 3.86 -15.56
CA LEU A 248 -20.18 4.34 -15.74
C LEU A 248 -20.11 5.87 -15.74
N ASP A 249 -21.01 6.53 -16.48
CA ASP A 249 -21.04 7.99 -16.60
C ASP A 249 -21.33 8.65 -15.25
N LEU A 250 -22.28 8.09 -14.48
CA LEU A 250 -22.57 8.58 -13.13
C LEU A 250 -21.33 8.47 -12.24
N LEU A 251 -20.57 7.37 -12.35
CA LEU A 251 -19.35 7.16 -11.58
C LEU A 251 -18.25 8.17 -11.98
N ASP A 252 -18.01 8.37 -13.28
CA ASP A 252 -17.01 9.34 -13.76
C ASP A 252 -17.33 10.76 -13.30
N ASP A 253 -18.59 11.20 -13.50
CA ASP A 253 -19.04 12.52 -13.09
C ASP A 253 -18.96 12.73 -11.58
N ALA A 254 -19.30 11.71 -10.78
CA ALA A 254 -19.21 11.77 -9.33
C ALA A 254 -17.75 11.84 -8.87
N ILE A 255 -16.83 11.10 -9.52
CA ILE A 255 -15.39 11.16 -9.24
C ILE A 255 -14.84 12.55 -9.53
N ARG A 256 -15.16 13.13 -10.70
CA ARG A 256 -14.72 14.48 -11.07
C ARG A 256 -15.23 15.54 -10.10
N ALA A 257 -16.51 15.51 -9.77
CA ALA A 257 -17.11 16.47 -8.84
C ALA A 257 -16.56 16.32 -7.42
N ALA A 258 -16.36 15.09 -6.95
CA ALA A 258 -15.73 14.85 -5.65
C ALA A 258 -14.29 15.37 -5.64
N ALA A 259 -13.48 15.03 -6.64
CA ALA A 259 -12.09 15.46 -6.74
C ALA A 259 -11.94 16.99 -6.79
N ALA A 260 -12.83 17.68 -7.52
CA ALA A 260 -12.83 19.14 -7.61
C ALA A 260 -13.20 19.85 -6.30
N ARG A 261 -13.90 19.16 -5.38
CA ARG A 261 -14.38 19.71 -4.11
C ARG A 261 -13.45 19.43 -2.93
N VAL A 262 -12.58 18.43 -3.03
CA VAL A 262 -11.75 17.99 -1.91
C VAL A 262 -10.73 19.06 -1.54
N GLU A 263 -10.79 19.49 -0.29
CA GLU A 263 -9.82 20.37 0.33
C GLU A 263 -9.63 19.98 1.80
N VAL A 264 -8.47 20.32 2.36
CA VAL A 264 -8.17 20.17 3.79
C VAL A 264 -7.76 21.53 4.31
N ALA A 265 -8.56 22.09 5.22
CA ALA A 265 -8.18 23.29 5.95
C ALA A 265 -7.14 22.92 7.01
N VAL A 266 -5.99 23.59 6.95
CA VAL A 266 -4.89 23.42 7.90
C VAL A 266 -4.77 24.72 8.71
N PRO A 267 -4.64 24.67 10.04
CA PRO A 267 -4.37 25.86 10.84
C PRO A 267 -3.05 26.52 10.41
N ALA A 268 -3.04 27.85 10.31
CA ALA A 268 -1.82 28.59 10.05
C ALA A 268 -0.80 28.38 11.18
N VAL A 269 0.46 28.23 10.80
CA VAL A 269 1.62 28.15 11.68
C VAL A 269 2.52 29.35 11.34
N PRO A 270 2.33 30.50 12.03
CA PRO A 270 3.03 31.75 11.71
C PRO A 270 4.55 31.64 11.68
N GLU A 271 5.11 30.77 12.53
CA GLU A 271 6.55 30.51 12.64
C GLU A 271 7.13 29.78 11.42
N ALA A 272 6.30 29.06 10.66
CA ALA A 272 6.69 28.32 9.46
C ALA A 272 6.37 29.08 8.15
N GLY A 273 5.72 30.25 8.24
CA GLY A 273 5.31 31.03 7.06
C GLY A 273 4.18 30.38 6.24
N VAL A 274 3.38 29.50 6.86
CA VAL A 274 2.27 28.75 6.22
C VAL A 274 0.99 28.85 7.03
#